data_AF-A0AAD4E0I3-F1
#
_entry.id   AF-A0AAD4E0I3-F1
#
_cell.length_a   1.000
_cell.length_b   1.000
_cell.length_c   1.000
_cell.angle_alpha   90.00
_cell.angle_beta   90.00
_cell.angle_gamma   90.00
#
_symmetry.space_group_name_H-M   'P 1'
#
loop_
_entity.id
_entity.type
_entity.pdbx_description
1 polymer ?
#
loop_
_entity_poly.entity_id
_entity_poly.type
_entity_poly.pdbx_seq_one_letter_code
_entity_poly.pdbx_strand_id
1 'polypeptide(L)' 'YESLLHMSCQYHHLIAHKQAGHAHNISGILGTKSGELAIICPAYPQPGKNLPPDWADTPPNK' A
#
# COMPACT_ATOMS: atom_id res chain seq x y z
N TYR A 1 -29.05 -2.55 -3.34
CA TYR A 1 -27.79 -1.78 -3.52
C TYR A 1 -26.65 -2.43 -2.74
N GLU A 2 -26.88 -2.90 -1.51
CA GLU A 2 -25.91 -3.66 -0.69
C GLU A 2 -25.11 -4.75 -1.43
N SER A 3 -25.78 -5.63 -2.18
CA SER A 3 -25.11 -6.71 -2.92
C SER A 3 -24.14 -6.17 -3.98
N LEU A 4 -24.48 -5.06 -4.65
CA LEU A 4 -23.61 -4.42 -5.63
C LEU A 4 -22.34 -3.85 -4.96
N LEU A 5 -22.49 -3.18 -3.83
CA LEU A 5 -21.36 -2.64 -3.06
C LEU A 5 -20.43 -3.75 -2.59
N HIS A 6 -21.00 -4.85 -2.08
CA HIS A 6 -20.22 -5.99 -1.65
C HIS A 6 -19.42 -6.58 -2.82
N MET A 7 -20.06 -6.84 -3.96
CA MET A 7 -19.36 -7.37 -5.15
C MET A 7 -18.28 -6.40 -5.66
N SER A 8 -18.52 -5.09 -5.59
CA SER A 8 -17.53 -4.08 -5.96
C SER A 8 -16.30 -4.12 -5.04
N CYS A 9 -16.47 -4.20 -3.72
CA CYS A 9 -15.36 -4.35 -2.78
C CYS A 9 -14.55 -5.61 -3.04
N GLN A 10 -15.21 -6.76 -3.27
CA GLN A 10 -14.54 -8.02 -3.58
C GLN A 10 -13.76 -7.92 -4.91
N TYR A 11 -14.33 -7.29 -5.93
CA TYR A 11 -13.65 -7.08 -7.21
C TYR A 11 -12.40 -6.21 -7.06
N HIS A 12 -12.49 -5.07 -6.38
CA HIS A 12 -11.32 -4.21 -6.14
C HIS A 12 -10.22 -4.93 -5.36
N HIS A 13 -10.59 -5.77 -4.39
CA HIS A 13 -9.64 -6.58 -3.64
C HIS A 13 -8.87 -7.59 -4.52
N LEU A 14 -9.55 -8.24 -5.47
CA LEU A 14 -8.92 -9.14 -6.44
C LEU A 14 -8.00 -8.39 -7.41
N ILE A 15 -8.39 -7.19 -7.85
CA ILE A 15 -7.55 -6.35 -8.72
C ILE A 15 -6.26 -5.92 -8.00
N ALA A 16 -6.33 -5.55 -6.72
CA ALA A 16 -5.14 -5.20 -5.94
C ALA A 16 -4.15 -6.37 -5.85
N HIS A 17 -4.64 -7.60 -5.62
CA HIS A 17 -3.78 -8.80 -5.63
C HIS A 17 -3.13 -9.06 -6.98
N LYS A 18 -3.87 -8.86 -8.08
CA LYS A 18 -3.34 -8.99 -9.44
C LYS A 18 -2.22 -7.97 -9.69
N GLN A 19 -2.42 -6.71 -9.29
CA GLN A 19 -1.45 -5.63 -9.47
C GLN A 19 -0.17 -5.86 -8.65
N ALA A 20 -0.28 -6.43 -7.45
CA ALA A 20 0.88 -6.79 -6.62
C ALA A 20 1.61 -8.06 -7.09
N GLY A 21 1.09 -8.79 -8.10
CA GLY A 21 1.69 -10.05 -8.57
C GLY A 21 1.36 -11.27 -7.70
N HIS A 22 0.36 -11.19 -6.82
CA HIS A 22 -0.01 -12.26 -5.87
C HIS A 22 -0.95 -13.33 -6.47
N ALA A 23 -0.98 -13.49 -7.80
CA ALA A 23 -1.98 -14.34 -8.46
C ALA A 23 -1.88 -15.85 -8.10
N HIS A 24 -0.67 -16.38 -7.96
CA HIS A 24 -0.41 -17.80 -7.63
C HIS A 24 0.35 -17.97 -6.30
N ASN A 25 0.09 -17.11 -5.32
CA ASN A 25 0.73 -17.26 -4.02
C ASN A 25 0.24 -18.55 -3.32
N ILE A 26 1.16 -19.39 -2.85
CA ILE A 26 0.88 -20.65 -2.15
C ILE A 26 0.04 -20.42 -0.88
N SER A 27 0.27 -19.32 -0.18
CA SER A 27 -0.53 -18.96 1.00
C SER A 27 -1.93 -18.43 0.66
N GLY A 28 -2.21 -18.20 -0.63
CA GLY A 28 -3.43 -17.57 -1.12
C GLY A 28 -3.64 -16.17 -0.53
N ILE A 29 -4.88 -15.69 -0.63
CA ILE A 29 -5.32 -14.37 -0.12
C ILE A 29 -5.20 -14.29 1.40
N LEU A 30 -5.37 -15.40 2.11
CA LEU A 30 -5.30 -15.46 3.58
C LEU A 30 -3.91 -15.17 4.14
N GLY A 31 -2.85 -15.34 3.33
CA GLY A 31 -1.48 -15.04 3.74
C GLY A 31 -1.09 -13.57 3.60
N THR A 32 -1.93 -12.73 3.00
CA THR A 32 -1.62 -11.33 2.72
C THR A 32 -1.60 -10.51 4.02
N LYS A 33 -0.44 -9.94 4.36
CA LYS A 33 -0.28 -9.09 5.56
C LYS A 33 -0.74 -7.66 5.30
N SER A 34 -1.00 -6.93 6.39
CA SER A 34 -1.32 -5.51 6.32
C SER A 34 -0.22 -4.73 5.61
N GLY A 35 -0.58 -3.97 4.58
CA GLY A 35 0.35 -3.16 3.80
C GLY A 35 1.09 -3.90 2.68
N GLU A 36 0.97 -5.22 2.52
CA GLU A 36 1.69 -5.95 1.45
C GLU A 36 1.25 -5.56 0.03
N LEU A 37 -0.01 -5.16 -0.13
CA LEU A 37 -0.55 -4.67 -1.40
C LEU A 37 -0.48 -3.14 -1.52
N ALA A 38 0.07 -2.45 -0.53
CA ALA A 38 0.14 -1.00 -0.55
C ALA A 38 1.21 -0.52 -1.54
N ILE A 39 0.89 0.52 -2.29
CA ILE A 39 1.83 1.17 -3.20
C ILE A 39 2.61 2.22 -2.40
N ILE A 40 3.92 2.28 -2.62
CA ILE A 40 4.76 3.33 -2.05
C ILE A 40 4.33 4.68 -2.63
N CYS A 41 3.81 5.57 -1.78
CA CYS A 41 3.44 6.93 -2.18
C CYS A 41 4.71 7.79 -2.40
N PRO A 42 5.00 8.27 -3.62
CA PRO A 42 6.19 9.08 -3.88
C PRO A 42 6.22 10.41 -3.13
N ALA A 43 5.04 10.94 -2.76
CA ALA A 43 4.92 12.19 -2.02
C ALA A 43 5.11 12.01 -0.50
N TYR A 44 5.05 10.78 0.02
CA TYR A 44 5.25 10.54 1.45
C TYR A 44 6.73 10.74 1.83
N PRO A 45 7.04 11.41 2.95
CA PRO A 45 8.42 11.56 3.44
C PRO A 45 9.14 10.21 3.57
N GLN A 46 10.17 10.00 2.76
CA GLN A 46 10.98 8.79 2.68
C GLN A 46 12.46 9.15 2.91
N PRO A 47 12.99 8.88 4.13
CA PRO A 47 14.40 9.10 4.45
C PRO A 47 15.31 8.41 3.43
N GLY A 48 16.29 9.14 2.91
CA GLY A 48 17.25 8.63 1.92
C GLY A 48 16.70 8.48 0.49
N LYS A 49 15.43 8.82 0.23
CA LYS A 49 14.85 8.85 -1.12
C LYS A 49 14.46 10.25 -1.56
N ASN A 50 13.55 10.90 -0.84
CA ASN A 50 12.97 12.19 -1.21
C ASN A 50 13.12 13.27 -0.11
N LEU A 51 13.78 12.93 1.00
CA LEU A 51 14.12 13.87 2.06
C LEU A 51 15.61 14.27 1.98
N PRO A 52 15.97 15.53 2.30
CA PRO A 52 17.35 15.96 2.47
C PRO A 52 18.07 15.13 3.55
N PRO A 53 19.40 14.89 3.48
CA PRO A 53 20.13 14.06 4.45
C PRO A 53 20.00 14.50 5.91
N ASP A 54 19.87 15.81 6.14
CA ASP A 54 19.80 16.51 7.43
C ASP A 54 18.36 16.81 7.89
N TRP A 55 17.36 16.20 7.25
CA TRP A 55 15.94 16.43 7.56
C TRP A 55 15.59 16.17 9.04
N ALA A 56 16.28 15.24 9.70
CA ALA A 56 16.03 14.86 11.09
C ALA A 56 16.67 15.83 12.11
N ASP A 57 17.75 16.52 11.70
CA ASP A 57 18.51 17.44 12.54
C ASP A 57 17.98 18.89 12.46
N THR A 58 16.99 19.13 11.58
CA THR A 58 16.39 20.44 11.42
C THR A 58 15.63 20.82 12.70
N PRO A 59 16.01 21.93 13.38
CA PRO A 59 15.30 22.35 14.57
C PRO A 59 13.84 22.68 14.24
N PRO A 60 12.89 22.40 15.14
CA PRO A 60 11.51 22.83 14.95
C PRO A 60 11.48 24.34 14.72
N ASN A 61 10.85 24.76 13.63
CA ASN A 61 10.77 26.17 13.24
C ASN A 61 10.14 26.98 14.39
N LYS A 62 10.71 28.16 14.67
CA LYS A 62 10.36 28.99 15.83
C LYS A 62 9.07 29.78 15.61
#